data_AF-A0A4Q3SGB0-F1
#
_entry.id   AF-A0A4Q3SGB0-F1
#
_cell.length_a   1.000
_cell.length_b   1.000
_cell.length_c   1.000
_cell.angle_alpha   90.00
_cell.angle_beta   90.00
_cell.angle_gamma   90.00
#
_symmetry.space_group_name_H-M   'P 1'
#
loop_
_entity.id
_entity.type
_entity.pdbx_description
1 polymer ?
#
loop_
_entity_poly.entity_id
_entity_poly.type
_entity_poly.pdbx_seq_one_letter_code
_entity_poly.pdbx_strand_id
1 'polypeptide(L)'
;VIRSRANILEENLTKWGAENVVVTNNDPKDFTRMENFFDAILVDAPCSGSGLFRRDPEAINEWSERNVELCCQRQQRILADILPSLKKDGILIYSTCSYSPDEDEAIGDWLIDEFKLVNLPLLLDSDWGIVPSLSPNNKAQRYRFYPDKLKGEGFFLSCFKKTEGSDQHMKPPRRTSLQKLTKEENLIVLPWLQNELMLTLWKTGDLIFAMPAYLTDALLILAENLYIRKAGVAVGKVAGKDLVPDHSLALSNIISSKTVGISLKLHEALQYLRKEEVKTDGSVKGWALVLYEGVKLGWIKVLSNRTNNYYPKEWRILKSENN
;
A
#
# COMPACT_ATOMS: atom_id res chain seq x y z
N VAL A 1 13.33 -9.72 -4.32
CA VAL A 1 12.47 -8.59 -3.87
C VAL A 1 13.32 -7.39 -3.48
N ILE A 2 12.99 -6.19 -3.97
CA ILE A 2 13.78 -4.96 -3.75
C ILE A 2 13.41 -4.36 -2.39
N ARG A 3 14.21 -4.65 -1.36
CA ARG A 3 13.92 -4.24 0.03
C ARG A 3 13.80 -2.72 0.22
N SER A 4 14.56 -1.92 -0.54
CA SER A 4 14.56 -0.46 -0.44
C SER A 4 13.21 0.16 -0.83
N ARG A 5 12.54 -0.37 -1.86
CA ARG A 5 11.23 0.14 -2.32
C ARG A 5 10.10 -0.18 -1.34
N ALA A 6 10.19 -1.30 -0.62
CA ALA A 6 9.20 -1.67 0.40
C ALA A 6 9.11 -0.63 1.53
N ASN A 7 10.25 -0.04 1.94
CA ASN A 7 10.26 1.03 2.95
C ASN A 7 9.50 2.27 2.45
N ILE A 8 9.67 2.65 1.19
CA ILE A 8 9.00 3.82 0.59
C ILE A 8 7.49 3.57 0.50
N LEU A 9 7.07 2.36 0.11
CA LEU A 9 5.65 1.98 0.10
C LEU A 9 5.04 2.04 1.50
N GLU A 10 5.74 1.51 2.50
CA GLU A 10 5.32 1.54 3.91
C GLU A 10 5.14 2.98 4.42
N GLU A 11 6.07 3.88 4.08
CA GLU A 11 6.00 5.30 4.39
C GLU A 11 4.79 5.97 3.72
N ASN A 12 4.61 5.78 2.41
CA ASN A 12 3.49 6.38 1.67
C ASN A 12 2.14 5.92 2.23
N LEU A 13 1.98 4.62 2.52
CA LEU A 13 0.75 4.09 3.11
C LEU A 13 0.53 4.57 4.55
N THR A 14 1.60 4.83 5.30
CA THR A 14 1.51 5.44 6.63
C THR A 14 1.00 6.88 6.54
N LYS A 15 1.51 7.66 5.58
CA LYS A 15 1.03 9.02 5.31
C LYS A 15 -0.40 9.04 4.79
N TRP A 16 -0.80 8.00 4.05
CA TRP A 16 -2.16 7.84 3.55
C TRP A 16 -3.19 7.54 4.65
N GLY A 17 -2.75 6.92 5.76
CA GLY A 17 -3.54 6.78 6.98
C GLY A 17 -4.61 5.67 6.98
N ALA A 18 -4.62 4.80 5.97
CA ALA A 18 -5.57 3.70 5.84
C ALA A 18 -5.25 2.50 6.75
N GLU A 19 -6.26 1.99 7.44
CA GLU A 19 -6.17 0.88 8.40
C GLU A 19 -6.38 -0.50 7.78
N ASN A 20 -6.87 -0.56 6.55
CA ASN A 20 -7.25 -1.80 5.85
C ASN A 20 -6.15 -2.32 4.90
N VAL A 21 -4.89 -1.95 5.12
CA VAL A 21 -3.77 -2.30 4.23
C VAL A 21 -2.73 -3.16 4.96
N VAL A 22 -2.25 -4.20 4.26
CA VAL A 22 -1.09 -5.01 4.68
C VAL A 22 0.01 -4.84 3.64
N VAL A 23 1.21 -4.50 4.11
CA VAL A 23 2.42 -4.41 3.28
C VAL A 23 3.24 -5.67 3.51
N THR A 24 3.61 -6.34 2.42
CA THR A 24 4.43 -7.55 2.47
C THR A 24 5.68 -7.37 1.61
N ASN A 25 6.70 -8.20 1.82
CA ASN A 25 7.94 -8.17 1.05
C ASN A 25 8.34 -9.60 0.69
N ASN A 26 7.74 -10.10 -0.40
CA ASN A 26 7.79 -11.50 -0.82
C ASN A 26 8.01 -11.61 -2.33
N ASP A 27 8.50 -12.75 -2.79
CA ASP A 27 8.51 -13.06 -4.23
C ASP A 27 7.09 -13.53 -4.62
N PRO A 28 6.61 -13.28 -5.85
CA PRO A 28 5.30 -13.76 -6.30
C PRO A 28 5.08 -15.26 -6.05
N LYS A 29 6.13 -16.07 -6.14
CA LYS A 29 6.08 -17.51 -5.84
C LYS A 29 5.58 -17.81 -4.43
N ASP A 30 5.83 -16.96 -3.44
CA ASP A 30 5.39 -17.19 -2.05
C ASP A 30 3.84 -17.17 -1.94
N PHE A 31 3.16 -16.46 -2.83
CA PHE A 31 1.70 -16.40 -2.90
C PHE A 31 1.05 -17.64 -3.52
N THR A 32 1.81 -18.53 -4.17
CA THR A 32 1.29 -19.81 -4.68
C THR A 32 0.65 -20.65 -3.58
N ARG A 33 1.13 -20.52 -2.33
CA ARG A 33 0.58 -21.19 -1.14
C ARG A 33 -0.76 -20.63 -0.69
N MET A 34 -1.16 -19.48 -1.25
CA MET A 34 -2.38 -18.77 -0.92
C MET A 34 -3.47 -19.02 -1.96
N GLU A 35 -3.74 -20.29 -2.29
CA GLU A 35 -4.68 -20.65 -3.34
C GLU A 35 -6.09 -20.10 -3.09
N ASN A 36 -6.71 -19.55 -4.15
CA ASN A 36 -8.07 -19.00 -4.11
C ASN A 36 -8.32 -17.99 -2.96
N PHE A 37 -7.35 -17.11 -2.70
CA PHE A 37 -7.42 -16.14 -1.59
C PHE A 37 -7.93 -14.76 -2.03
N PHE A 38 -7.49 -14.26 -3.17
CA PHE A 38 -7.83 -12.91 -3.63
C PHE A 38 -9.04 -12.92 -4.56
N ASP A 39 -9.95 -11.96 -4.35
CA ASP A 39 -11.07 -11.69 -5.26
C ASP A 39 -10.61 -10.88 -6.49
N ALA A 40 -9.57 -10.07 -6.33
CA ALA A 40 -8.95 -9.32 -7.41
C ALA A 40 -7.43 -9.21 -7.22
N ILE A 41 -6.69 -9.26 -8.32
CA ILE A 41 -5.23 -9.07 -8.35
C ILE A 41 -4.92 -8.03 -9.44
N LEU A 42 -4.15 -7.01 -9.07
CA LEU A 42 -3.52 -6.09 -10.01
C LEU A 42 -2.04 -6.45 -10.13
N VAL A 43 -1.60 -6.75 -11.35
CA VAL A 43 -0.20 -6.94 -11.70
C VAL A 43 0.23 -5.76 -12.58
N ASP A 44 0.79 -4.74 -11.94
CA ASP A 44 1.59 -3.71 -12.62
C ASP A 44 3.01 -4.23 -12.79
N ALA A 45 3.30 -4.75 -13.99
CA ALA A 45 4.47 -5.59 -14.19
C ALA A 45 5.73 -4.79 -14.52
N PRO A 46 6.91 -5.22 -14.03
CA PRO A 46 8.19 -4.73 -14.54
C PRO A 46 8.25 -4.93 -16.06
N CYS A 47 8.52 -3.85 -16.79
CA CYS A 47 8.55 -3.83 -18.25
C CYS A 47 9.74 -3.02 -18.75
N SER A 48 9.94 -2.99 -20.06
CA SER A 48 11.02 -2.23 -20.70
C SER A 48 10.90 -0.71 -20.52
N GLY A 49 9.75 -0.21 -20.04
CA GLY A 49 9.56 1.18 -19.63
C GLY A 49 9.51 2.18 -20.79
N SER A 50 9.26 1.72 -22.02
CA SER A 50 9.20 2.60 -23.21
C SER A 50 8.12 3.68 -23.12
N GLY A 51 7.07 3.47 -22.33
CA GLY A 51 6.07 4.48 -21.99
C GLY A 51 6.61 5.63 -21.13
N LEU A 52 7.77 5.49 -20.50
CA LEU A 52 8.37 6.48 -19.60
C LEU A 52 9.38 7.41 -20.28
N PHE A 53 9.73 7.19 -21.55
CA PHE A 53 10.79 7.94 -22.26
C PHE A 53 10.62 9.46 -22.22
N ARG A 54 9.38 9.97 -22.21
CA ARG A 54 9.11 11.42 -22.13
C ARG A 54 9.41 11.99 -20.75
N ARG A 55 9.20 11.22 -19.69
CA ARG A 55 9.42 11.62 -18.29
C ARG A 55 10.86 11.38 -17.84
N ASP A 56 11.45 10.29 -18.31
CA ASP A 56 12.77 9.82 -17.89
C ASP A 56 13.66 9.50 -19.11
N PRO A 57 14.52 10.44 -19.53
CA PRO A 57 15.43 10.23 -20.65
C PRO A 57 16.44 9.10 -20.44
N GLU A 58 16.76 8.73 -19.20
CA GLU A 58 17.70 7.63 -18.93
C GLU A 58 17.09 6.28 -19.33
N ALA A 59 15.75 6.12 -19.22
CA ALA A 59 15.05 4.92 -19.63
C ALA A 59 15.24 4.58 -21.12
N ILE A 60 15.52 5.57 -21.97
CA ILE A 60 15.84 5.36 -23.39
C ILE A 60 17.14 4.56 -23.54
N ASN A 61 18.14 4.83 -22.70
CA ASN A 61 19.44 4.17 -22.76
C ASN A 61 19.39 2.74 -22.20
N GLU A 62 18.44 2.44 -21.32
CA GLU A 62 18.22 1.10 -20.77
C GLU A 62 17.40 0.19 -21.69
N TRP A 63 16.75 0.78 -22.70
CA TRP A 63 15.87 0.04 -23.59
C TRP A 63 16.64 -0.73 -24.67
N SER A 64 16.23 -1.97 -24.91
CA SER A 64 16.70 -2.81 -26.04
C SER A 64 15.71 -3.95 -26.28
N GLU A 65 15.70 -4.53 -27.48
CA GLU A 65 14.90 -5.72 -27.80
C GLU A 65 15.19 -6.88 -26.83
N ARG A 66 16.47 -7.07 -26.47
CA ARG A 66 16.86 -8.06 -25.45
C ARG A 66 16.25 -7.76 -24.08
N ASN A 67 16.12 -6.49 -23.69
CA ASN A 67 15.47 -6.13 -22.43
C ASN A 67 13.96 -6.41 -22.49
N VAL A 68 13.31 -6.15 -23.64
CA VAL A 68 11.90 -6.52 -23.89
C VAL A 68 11.69 -8.03 -23.71
N GLU A 69 12.55 -8.87 -24.30
CA GLU A 69 12.48 -10.33 -24.14
C GLU A 69 12.61 -10.77 -22.66
N LEU A 70 13.59 -10.21 -21.94
CA LEU A 70 13.81 -10.50 -20.52
C LEU A 70 12.61 -10.07 -19.65
N CYS A 71 11.99 -8.93 -19.97
CA CYS A 71 10.80 -8.44 -19.30
C CYS A 71 9.59 -9.33 -19.58
N CYS A 72 9.37 -9.75 -20.82
CA CYS A 72 8.32 -10.68 -21.21
C CYS A 72 8.40 -12.00 -20.41
N GLN A 73 9.58 -12.63 -20.37
CA GLN A 73 9.79 -13.85 -19.57
C GLN A 73 9.52 -13.64 -18.08
N ARG A 74 9.93 -12.48 -17.54
CA ARG A 74 9.67 -12.12 -16.15
C ARG A 74 8.17 -11.90 -15.88
N GLN A 75 7.46 -11.23 -16.78
CA GLN A 75 6.02 -11.00 -16.70
C GLN A 75 5.27 -12.33 -16.66
N GLN A 76 5.58 -13.26 -17.57
CA GLN A 76 5.02 -14.61 -17.58
C GLN A 76 5.24 -15.33 -16.25
N ARG A 77 6.48 -15.30 -15.72
CA ARG A 77 6.79 -15.90 -14.41
C ARG A 77 5.92 -15.32 -13.29
N ILE A 78 5.86 -13.99 -13.18
CA ILE A 78 5.10 -13.30 -12.12
C ILE A 78 3.61 -13.68 -12.20
N LEU A 79 3.05 -13.66 -13.41
CA LEU A 79 1.65 -13.97 -13.65
C LEU A 79 1.33 -15.44 -13.31
N ALA A 80 2.17 -16.37 -13.78
CA ALA A 80 2.02 -17.79 -13.47
C ALA A 80 2.10 -18.08 -11.96
N ASP A 81 3.00 -17.40 -11.24
CA ASP A 81 3.16 -17.56 -9.79
C ASP A 81 1.96 -17.00 -9.00
N ILE A 82 1.34 -15.90 -9.47
CA ILE A 82 0.25 -15.23 -8.72
C ILE A 82 -1.13 -15.79 -9.02
N LEU A 83 -1.36 -16.30 -10.24
CA LEU A 83 -2.67 -16.77 -10.70
C LEU A 83 -3.34 -17.87 -9.84
N PRO A 84 -2.61 -18.82 -9.23
CA PRO A 84 -3.19 -19.78 -8.29
C PRO A 84 -3.90 -19.09 -7.10
N SER A 85 -3.41 -17.92 -6.68
CA SER A 85 -3.98 -17.18 -5.55
C SER A 85 -5.27 -16.40 -5.87
N LEU A 86 -5.60 -16.27 -7.16
CA LEU A 86 -6.87 -15.68 -7.61
C LEU A 86 -8.00 -16.70 -7.48
N LYS A 87 -9.11 -16.30 -6.85
CA LYS A 87 -10.33 -17.12 -6.77
C LYS A 87 -10.92 -17.40 -8.14
N LYS A 88 -11.73 -18.46 -8.20
CA LYS A 88 -12.73 -18.61 -9.27
C LYS A 88 -13.61 -17.35 -9.30
N ASP A 89 -13.93 -16.90 -10.52
CA ASP A 89 -14.63 -15.66 -10.81
C ASP A 89 -13.89 -14.37 -10.41
N GLY A 90 -12.67 -14.48 -9.86
CA GLY A 90 -11.83 -13.35 -9.50
C GLY A 90 -11.29 -12.61 -10.71
N ILE A 91 -10.94 -11.34 -10.50
CA ILE A 91 -10.49 -10.42 -11.55
C ILE A 91 -8.96 -10.29 -11.52
N LEU A 92 -8.32 -10.52 -12.67
CA LEU A 92 -6.93 -10.15 -12.91
C LEU A 92 -6.91 -8.87 -13.74
N ILE A 93 -6.21 -7.86 -13.26
CA ILE A 93 -5.86 -6.65 -14.02
C ILE A 93 -4.36 -6.73 -14.30
N TYR A 94 -3.99 -6.73 -15.57
CA TYR A 94 -2.60 -6.69 -16.01
C TYR A 94 -2.30 -5.33 -16.63
N SER A 95 -1.19 -4.72 -16.23
CA SER A 95 -0.75 -3.44 -16.79
C SER A 95 0.75 -3.34 -16.94
N THR A 96 1.17 -2.51 -17.88
CA THR A 96 2.57 -2.13 -18.08
C THR A 96 2.66 -0.64 -18.44
N CYS A 97 3.87 -0.07 -18.33
CA CYS A 97 4.22 1.20 -18.95
C CYS A 97 5.11 0.97 -20.19
N SER A 98 4.79 -0.02 -21.01
CA SER A 98 5.47 -0.33 -22.28
C SER A 98 4.58 -0.07 -23.50
N TYR A 99 5.22 0.15 -24.65
CA TYR A 99 4.60 0.13 -25.96
C TYR A 99 4.83 -1.19 -26.70
N SER A 100 5.67 -2.08 -26.19
CA SER A 100 6.02 -3.33 -26.88
C SER A 100 4.82 -4.28 -26.96
N PRO A 101 4.44 -4.77 -28.15
CA PRO A 101 3.42 -5.80 -28.29
C PRO A 101 3.77 -7.11 -27.57
N ASP A 102 5.07 -7.43 -27.45
CA ASP A 102 5.56 -8.66 -26.81
C ASP A 102 5.33 -8.65 -25.29
N GLU A 103 5.33 -7.47 -24.67
CA GLU A 103 5.08 -7.29 -23.24
C GLU A 103 3.58 -7.13 -22.93
N ASP A 104 2.77 -6.86 -23.94
CA ASP A 104 1.40 -6.40 -23.76
C ASP A 104 0.41 -7.36 -24.43
N GLU A 105 0.18 -7.24 -25.73
CA GLU A 105 -0.75 -8.09 -26.47
C GLU A 105 -0.35 -9.57 -26.37
N ALA A 106 0.93 -9.90 -26.55
CA ALA A 106 1.40 -11.28 -26.52
C ALA A 106 1.24 -11.91 -25.12
N ILE A 107 1.50 -11.15 -24.05
CA ILE A 107 1.23 -11.60 -22.68
C ILE A 107 -0.27 -11.80 -22.45
N GLY A 108 -1.10 -10.87 -22.96
CA GLY A 108 -2.54 -10.98 -22.87
C GLY A 108 -3.12 -12.19 -23.63
N ASP A 109 -2.53 -12.57 -24.76
CA ASP A 109 -2.89 -13.78 -25.52
C ASP A 109 -2.45 -15.03 -24.77
N TRP A 110 -1.19 -15.08 -24.35
CA TRP A 110 -0.63 -16.16 -23.53
C TRP A 110 -1.45 -16.44 -22.26
N LEU A 111 -1.92 -15.40 -21.57
CA LEU A 111 -2.78 -15.51 -20.39
C LEU A 111 -4.09 -16.25 -20.68
N ILE A 112 -4.73 -16.00 -21.84
CA ILE A 112 -5.98 -16.66 -22.23
C ILE A 112 -5.72 -18.08 -22.73
N ASP A 113 -4.62 -18.28 -23.45
CA ASP A 113 -4.32 -19.56 -24.10
C ASP A 113 -3.83 -20.61 -23.09
N GLU A 114 -2.98 -20.22 -22.14
CA GLU A 114 -2.38 -21.14 -21.16
C GLU A 114 -3.20 -21.31 -19.88
N PHE A 115 -4.05 -20.33 -19.53
CA PHE A 115 -4.84 -20.36 -18.31
C PHE A 115 -6.33 -20.27 -18.60
N LYS A 116 -7.18 -20.74 -17.69
CA LYS A 116 -8.64 -20.58 -17.80
C LYS A 116 -9.06 -19.16 -17.41
N LEU A 117 -8.65 -18.20 -18.24
CA LEU A 117 -9.00 -16.81 -18.16
C LEU A 117 -9.90 -16.45 -19.34
N VAL A 118 -10.91 -15.62 -19.08
CA VAL A 118 -11.71 -14.98 -20.12
C VAL A 118 -11.48 -13.48 -20.08
N ASN A 119 -11.44 -12.84 -21.25
CA ASN A 119 -11.33 -11.38 -21.32
C ASN A 119 -12.55 -10.73 -20.64
N LEU A 120 -12.29 -9.71 -19.83
CA LEU A 120 -13.31 -8.91 -19.17
C LEU A 120 -13.25 -7.48 -19.73
N PRO A 121 -14.00 -7.18 -20.81
CA PRO A 121 -13.94 -5.86 -21.44
C PRO A 121 -14.50 -4.78 -20.50
N LEU A 122 -13.82 -3.65 -20.47
CA LEU A 122 -14.23 -2.41 -19.82
C LEU A 122 -15.15 -1.60 -20.73
N LEU A 123 -16.09 -0.89 -20.09
CA LEU A 123 -16.87 0.14 -20.77
C LEU A 123 -16.01 1.40 -20.88
N LEU A 124 -15.76 1.85 -22.11
CA LEU A 124 -15.01 3.06 -22.39
C LEU A 124 -15.95 4.20 -22.76
N ASP A 125 -15.61 5.39 -22.29
CA ASP A 125 -16.08 6.63 -22.88
C ASP A 125 -15.16 7.01 -24.05
N SER A 126 -15.73 7.37 -25.19
CA SER A 126 -14.97 7.81 -26.36
C SER A 126 -14.13 9.04 -26.08
N ASP A 127 -14.55 9.88 -25.12
CA ASP A 127 -13.89 11.14 -24.79
C ASP A 127 -12.62 10.93 -23.94
N TRP A 128 -12.36 9.71 -23.45
CA TRP A 128 -11.15 9.41 -22.67
C TRP A 128 -9.88 9.29 -23.50
N GLY A 129 -9.98 9.15 -24.83
CA GLY A 129 -8.82 9.00 -25.72
C GLY A 129 -8.07 7.66 -25.56
N ILE A 130 -8.68 6.68 -24.88
CA ILE A 130 -8.13 5.33 -24.71
C ILE A 130 -8.32 4.57 -26.02
N VAL A 131 -7.25 3.95 -26.52
CA VAL A 131 -7.28 3.22 -27.78
C VAL A 131 -7.49 1.74 -27.51
N PRO A 132 -8.63 1.14 -27.91
CA PRO A 132 -8.84 -0.28 -27.76
C PRO A 132 -7.99 -1.05 -28.78
N SER A 133 -7.34 -2.12 -28.32
CA SER A 133 -6.63 -3.10 -29.15
C SER A 133 -7.36 -4.44 -29.02
N LEU A 134 -7.70 -5.05 -30.16
CA LEU A 134 -8.37 -6.35 -30.19
C LEU A 134 -7.37 -7.43 -30.57
N SER A 135 -7.31 -8.49 -29.76
CA SER A 135 -6.54 -9.69 -30.16
C SER A 135 -7.06 -10.24 -31.49
N PRO A 136 -6.19 -10.46 -32.49
CA PRO A 136 -6.59 -11.15 -33.71
C PRO A 136 -7.15 -12.54 -33.46
N ASN A 137 -6.60 -13.24 -32.45
CA ASN A 137 -6.81 -14.67 -32.17
C ASN A 137 -8.12 -14.93 -31.42
N ASN A 138 -8.33 -14.23 -30.30
CA ASN A 138 -9.45 -14.49 -29.37
C ASN A 138 -10.39 -13.29 -29.20
N LYS A 139 -10.18 -12.20 -29.93
CA LYS A 139 -10.98 -10.95 -29.87
C LYS A 139 -10.99 -10.28 -28.49
N ALA A 140 -10.06 -10.63 -27.59
CA ALA A 140 -9.92 -9.97 -26.30
C ALA A 140 -9.66 -8.47 -26.48
N GLN A 141 -10.38 -7.65 -25.71
CA GLN A 141 -10.18 -6.21 -25.63
C GLN A 141 -9.07 -5.86 -24.66
N ARG A 142 -8.20 -4.96 -25.11
CA ARG A 142 -7.05 -4.40 -24.39
C ARG A 142 -7.03 -2.90 -24.60
N TYR A 143 -6.34 -2.18 -23.73
CA TYR A 143 -6.42 -0.72 -23.67
C TYR A 143 -5.03 -0.11 -23.72
N ARG A 144 -4.80 0.71 -24.74
CA ARG A 144 -3.57 1.47 -24.95
C ARG A 144 -3.80 2.94 -24.62
N PHE A 145 -2.89 3.51 -23.85
CA PHE A 145 -2.90 4.91 -23.45
C PHE A 145 -1.70 5.56 -24.13
N TYR A 146 -1.97 6.37 -25.15
CA TYR A 146 -0.93 7.04 -25.91
C TYR A 146 -0.85 8.54 -25.55
N PRO A 147 0.36 9.10 -25.43
CA PRO A 147 0.57 10.48 -25.01
C PRO A 147 0.08 11.52 -26.02
N ASP A 148 -0.12 11.14 -27.30
CA ASP A 148 -0.68 11.98 -28.35
C ASP A 148 -2.22 11.91 -28.41
N LYS A 149 -2.85 10.93 -27.75
CA LYS A 149 -4.31 10.76 -27.70
C LYS A 149 -4.95 11.26 -26.42
N LEU A 150 -4.22 11.21 -25.31
CA LEU A 150 -4.68 11.68 -24.01
C LEU A 150 -3.52 12.28 -23.19
N LYS A 151 -3.87 13.05 -22.15
CA LYS A 151 -2.88 13.63 -21.24
C LYS A 151 -2.35 12.56 -20.28
N GLY A 152 -1.28 11.89 -20.68
CA GLY A 152 -0.58 10.86 -19.92
C GLY A 152 0.77 10.55 -20.54
N GLU A 153 1.52 9.63 -19.92
CA GLU A 153 2.74 9.05 -20.50
C GLU A 153 2.34 7.95 -21.51
N GLY A 154 2.96 6.77 -21.44
CA GLY A 154 2.49 5.55 -22.11
C GLY A 154 2.04 4.48 -21.13
N PHE A 155 0.94 3.80 -21.44
CA PHE A 155 0.42 2.73 -20.59
C PHE A 155 -0.36 1.68 -21.37
N PHE A 156 -0.42 0.47 -20.83
CA PHE A 156 -1.23 -0.64 -21.31
C PHE A 156 -2.03 -1.26 -20.17
N LEU A 157 -3.26 -1.68 -20.44
CA LEU A 157 -4.14 -2.36 -19.49
C LEU A 157 -4.98 -3.44 -20.16
N SER A 158 -5.12 -4.59 -19.49
CA SER A 158 -6.05 -5.65 -19.87
C SER A 158 -6.66 -6.29 -18.62
N CYS A 159 -7.94 -6.61 -18.70
CA CYS A 159 -8.70 -7.22 -17.61
C CYS A 159 -9.16 -8.62 -17.99
N PHE A 160 -9.08 -9.54 -17.03
CA PHE A 160 -9.45 -10.94 -17.20
C PHE A 160 -10.24 -11.42 -16.00
N LYS A 161 -11.10 -12.41 -16.23
CA LYS A 161 -11.82 -13.13 -15.19
C LYS A 161 -11.38 -14.58 -15.20
N LYS A 162 -11.02 -15.12 -14.03
CA LYS A 162 -10.66 -16.54 -13.89
C LYS A 162 -11.92 -17.40 -13.83
N THR A 163 -12.00 -18.42 -14.67
CA THR A 163 -13.22 -19.26 -14.78
C THR A 163 -13.11 -20.59 -14.04
N GLU A 164 -11.91 -20.97 -13.63
CA GLU A 164 -11.65 -22.17 -12.83
C GLU A 164 -11.13 -21.84 -11.43
N GLY A 165 -11.17 -22.83 -10.54
CA GLY A 165 -10.77 -22.71 -9.15
C GLY A 165 -11.79 -23.37 -8.25
N SER A 166 -11.41 -23.56 -6.99
CA SER A 166 -12.32 -24.12 -5.99
C SER A 166 -13.06 -23.00 -5.26
N ASP A 167 -14.30 -23.27 -4.85
CA ASP A 167 -15.04 -22.41 -3.91
C ASP A 167 -14.55 -22.59 -2.45
N GLN A 168 -13.47 -23.38 -2.24
CA GLN A 168 -12.91 -23.56 -0.90
C GLN A 168 -12.13 -22.31 -0.50
N HIS A 169 -12.57 -21.69 0.58
CA HIS A 169 -11.84 -20.59 1.21
C HIS A 169 -10.73 -21.13 2.12
N MET A 170 -9.57 -20.50 2.05
CA MET A 170 -8.50 -20.71 3.03
C MET A 170 -9.04 -20.41 4.43
N LYS A 171 -8.76 -21.31 5.37
CA LYS A 171 -9.11 -21.12 6.78
C LYS A 171 -7.93 -20.48 7.50
N PRO A 172 -8.19 -19.58 8.47
CA PRO A 172 -7.12 -19.03 9.29
C PRO A 172 -6.43 -20.14 10.10
N PRO A 173 -5.11 -20.00 10.36
CA PRO A 173 -4.39 -20.96 11.17
C PRO A 173 -4.94 -21.07 12.58
N ARG A 174 -4.85 -22.27 13.16
CA ARG A 174 -5.21 -22.52 14.57
C ARG A 174 -4.23 -21.87 15.56
N ARG A 175 -3.00 -21.60 15.14
CA ARG A 175 -1.95 -20.97 15.95
C ARG A 175 -1.39 -19.78 15.18
N THR A 176 -1.16 -18.68 15.87
CA THR A 176 -0.62 -17.46 15.28
C THR A 176 0.55 -16.93 16.10
N SER A 177 1.51 -16.30 15.43
CA SER A 177 2.60 -15.54 16.07
C SER A 177 2.12 -14.17 16.57
N LEU A 178 0.97 -13.69 16.10
CA LEU A 178 0.37 -12.43 16.54
C LEU A 178 -0.27 -12.61 17.92
N GLN A 179 0.06 -11.69 18.82
CA GLN A 179 -0.45 -11.72 20.19
C GLN A 179 -1.66 -10.82 20.34
N LYS A 180 -2.64 -11.25 21.14
CA LYS A 180 -3.71 -10.37 21.61
C LYS A 180 -3.21 -9.50 22.76
N LEU A 181 -3.79 -8.32 22.91
CA LEU A 181 -3.51 -7.43 24.03
C LEU A 181 -4.10 -7.99 25.33
N THR A 182 -3.43 -7.73 26.45
CA THR A 182 -3.98 -7.99 27.79
C THR A 182 -5.13 -7.03 28.09
N LYS A 183 -5.91 -7.30 29.16
CA LYS A 183 -6.98 -6.40 29.59
C LYS A 183 -6.44 -5.00 29.94
N GLU A 184 -5.28 -4.95 30.60
CA GLU A 184 -4.63 -3.69 30.98
C GLU A 184 -4.16 -2.89 29.76
N GLU A 185 -3.55 -3.56 28.77
CA GLU A 185 -3.13 -2.92 27.52
C GLU A 185 -4.34 -2.36 26.76
N ASN A 186 -5.45 -3.11 26.68
CA ASN A 186 -6.68 -2.62 26.06
C ASN A 186 -7.20 -1.35 26.73
N LEU A 187 -7.20 -1.28 28.06
CA LEU A 187 -7.64 -0.07 28.80
C LEU A 187 -6.78 1.16 28.48
N ILE A 188 -5.48 0.96 28.22
CA ILE A 188 -4.55 2.05 27.87
C ILE A 188 -4.75 2.49 26.41
N VAL A 189 -4.99 1.55 25.50
CA VAL A 189 -4.98 1.78 24.05
C VAL A 189 -6.32 2.28 23.51
N LEU A 190 -7.44 1.69 23.95
CA LEU A 190 -8.77 1.98 23.40
C LEU A 190 -9.14 3.48 23.43
N PRO A 191 -8.81 4.29 24.46
CA PRO A 191 -9.13 5.72 24.47
C PRO A 191 -8.51 6.54 23.31
N TRP A 192 -7.46 6.02 22.67
CA TRP A 192 -6.76 6.65 21.55
C TRP A 192 -7.40 6.37 20.20
N LEU A 193 -8.38 5.47 20.15
CA LEU A 193 -9.01 5.01 18.92
C LEU A 193 -10.45 5.51 18.84
N GLN A 194 -10.93 5.69 17.61
CA GLN A 194 -12.36 5.82 17.32
C GLN A 194 -12.86 4.57 16.62
N ASN A 195 -14.17 4.32 16.72
CA ASN A 195 -14.82 3.12 16.17
C ASN A 195 -14.19 1.82 16.67
N GLU A 196 -13.83 1.75 17.95
CA GLU A 196 -13.06 0.62 18.50
C GLU A 196 -13.75 -0.74 18.35
N LEU A 197 -15.09 -0.77 18.28
CA LEU A 197 -15.86 -2.00 18.06
C LEU A 197 -15.65 -2.60 16.66
N MET A 198 -15.17 -1.79 15.71
CA MET A 198 -14.89 -2.20 14.33
C MET A 198 -13.43 -2.59 14.11
N LEU A 199 -12.59 -2.54 15.15
CA LEU A 199 -11.17 -2.79 15.08
C LEU A 199 -10.77 -4.04 15.86
N THR A 200 -9.77 -4.75 15.37
CA THR A 200 -9.01 -5.73 16.16
C THR A 200 -7.61 -5.21 16.44
N LEU A 201 -7.17 -5.42 17.68
CA LEU A 201 -5.85 -5.03 18.16
C LEU A 201 -4.95 -6.25 18.28
N TRP A 202 -3.76 -6.13 17.70
CA TRP A 202 -2.74 -7.15 17.69
C TRP A 202 -1.41 -6.58 18.15
N LYS A 203 -0.55 -7.45 18.65
CA LYS A 203 0.78 -7.12 19.14
C LYS A 203 1.84 -8.02 18.54
N THR A 204 2.94 -7.42 18.10
CA THR A 204 4.16 -8.11 17.65
C THR A 204 5.36 -7.51 18.38
N GLY A 205 5.96 -8.28 19.29
CA GLY A 205 6.89 -7.72 20.27
C GLY A 205 6.16 -6.72 21.18
N ASP A 206 6.64 -5.48 21.23
CA ASP A 206 6.00 -4.40 22.00
C ASP A 206 5.12 -3.48 21.14
N LEU A 207 5.15 -3.65 19.82
CA LEU A 207 4.38 -2.80 18.91
C LEU A 207 2.95 -3.30 18.82
N ILE A 208 2.01 -2.40 19.13
CA ILE A 208 0.57 -2.62 18.98
C ILE A 208 0.13 -2.00 17.67
N PHE A 209 -0.69 -2.73 16.91
CA PHE A 209 -1.33 -2.24 15.71
C PHE A 209 -2.81 -2.58 15.68
N ALA A 210 -3.58 -1.80 14.92
CA ALA A 210 -5.01 -1.94 14.76
C ALA A 210 -5.37 -2.15 13.27
N MET A 211 -6.38 -2.96 13.02
CA MET A 211 -6.92 -3.24 11.69
C MET A 211 -8.44 -3.47 11.79
N PRO A 212 -9.22 -3.26 10.72
CA PRO A 212 -10.63 -3.60 10.75
C PRO A 212 -10.89 -5.06 11.11
N ALA A 213 -11.88 -5.28 11.98
CA ALA A 213 -12.16 -6.59 12.53
C ALA A 213 -12.52 -7.63 11.45
N TYR A 214 -13.17 -7.20 10.37
CA TYR A 214 -13.55 -8.05 9.24
C TYR A 214 -12.35 -8.59 8.44
N LEU A 215 -11.15 -8.01 8.60
CA LEU A 215 -9.91 -8.48 7.96
C LEU A 215 -9.09 -9.45 8.82
N THR A 216 -9.59 -9.82 10.01
CA THR A 216 -8.84 -10.65 10.96
C THR A 216 -8.39 -11.97 10.35
N ASP A 217 -9.29 -12.71 9.70
CA ASP A 217 -8.95 -14.01 9.11
C ASP A 217 -7.93 -13.87 7.98
N ALA A 218 -8.10 -12.85 7.13
CA ALA A 218 -7.16 -12.52 6.06
C ALA A 218 -5.75 -12.21 6.62
N LEU A 219 -5.67 -11.41 7.69
CA LEU A 219 -4.41 -11.09 8.35
C LEU A 219 -3.71 -12.34 8.89
N LEU A 220 -4.45 -13.26 9.52
CA LEU A 220 -3.88 -14.49 10.07
C LEU A 220 -3.35 -15.42 8.97
N ILE A 221 -4.08 -15.54 7.86
CA ILE A 221 -3.64 -16.31 6.68
C ILE A 221 -2.37 -15.67 6.08
N LEU A 222 -2.35 -14.35 5.91
CA LEU A 222 -1.18 -13.61 5.42
C LEU A 222 0.03 -13.80 6.35
N ALA A 223 -0.15 -13.73 7.67
CA ALA A 223 0.93 -13.84 8.64
C ALA A 223 1.55 -15.24 8.72
N GLU A 224 0.80 -16.28 8.36
CA GLU A 224 1.31 -17.65 8.26
C GLU A 224 2.13 -17.89 6.98
N ASN A 225 1.73 -17.25 5.88
CA ASN A 225 2.25 -17.58 4.55
C ASN A 225 3.30 -16.58 4.04
N LEU A 226 3.28 -15.34 4.51
CA LEU A 226 4.07 -14.23 3.95
C LEU A 226 4.87 -13.49 5.01
N TYR A 227 6.00 -12.92 4.59
CA TYR A 227 6.71 -11.93 5.39
C TYR A 227 5.98 -10.58 5.35
N ILE A 228 5.28 -10.27 6.44
CA ILE A 228 4.59 -8.98 6.63
C ILE A 228 5.57 -7.94 7.15
N ARG A 229 5.54 -6.77 6.51
CA ARG A 229 6.28 -5.56 6.89
C ARG A 229 5.46 -4.65 7.79
N LYS A 230 4.19 -4.45 7.43
CA LYS A 230 3.23 -3.59 8.14
C LYS A 230 1.84 -4.19 7.97
N ALA A 231 1.04 -4.16 9.03
CA ALA A 231 -0.38 -4.48 9.00
C ALA A 231 -1.16 -3.37 9.69
N GLY A 232 -2.09 -2.77 8.95
CA GLY A 232 -2.97 -1.72 9.44
C GLY A 232 -2.21 -0.51 9.98
N VAL A 233 -2.72 0.07 11.06
CA VAL A 233 -2.15 1.25 11.70
C VAL A 233 -1.37 0.82 12.93
N ALA A 234 -0.07 1.13 12.95
CA ALA A 234 0.70 1.06 14.19
C ALA A 234 0.15 2.11 15.17
N VAL A 235 -0.26 1.64 16.34
CA VAL A 235 -0.89 2.48 17.38
C VAL A 235 0.17 3.03 18.31
N GLY A 236 1.14 2.19 18.71
CA GLY A 236 2.19 2.58 19.63
C GLY A 236 2.70 1.44 20.47
N LYS A 237 3.34 1.78 21.59
CA LYS A 237 3.86 0.84 22.58
C LYS A 237 3.37 1.25 23.97
N VAL A 238 2.94 0.28 24.78
CA VAL A 238 2.59 0.55 26.18
C VAL A 238 3.88 0.65 27.00
N ALA A 239 4.03 1.74 27.75
CA ALA A 239 5.16 1.98 28.65
C ALA A 239 4.62 2.30 30.06
N GLY A 240 4.56 1.29 30.92
CA GLY A 240 3.94 1.43 32.25
C GLY A 240 2.43 1.61 32.13
N LYS A 241 1.93 2.78 32.51
CA LYS A 241 0.49 3.13 32.46
C LYS A 241 0.14 4.09 31.31
N ASP A 242 1.09 4.38 30.43
CA ASP A 242 0.94 5.35 29.35
C ASP A 242 1.17 4.67 27.98
N LEU A 243 0.58 5.24 26.93
CA LEU A 243 0.89 4.86 25.55
C LEU A 243 1.99 5.79 25.04
N VAL A 244 3.03 5.23 24.44
CA VAL A 244 3.93 5.96 23.54
C VAL A 244 3.35 5.80 22.14
N PRO A 245 2.60 6.79 21.61
CA PRO A 245 1.90 6.63 20.36
C PRO A 245 2.89 6.56 19.19
N ASP A 246 2.59 5.69 18.23
CA ASP A 246 3.33 5.64 16.97
C ASP A 246 2.92 6.81 16.08
N HIS A 247 3.82 7.25 15.22
CA HIS A 247 3.52 8.32 14.27
C HIS A 247 2.40 7.95 13.29
N SER A 248 2.27 6.66 12.94
CA SER A 248 1.18 6.16 12.10
C SER A 248 -0.20 6.49 12.68
N LEU A 249 -0.36 6.45 14.00
CA LEU A 249 -1.63 6.77 14.65
C LEU A 249 -2.04 8.23 14.39
N ALA A 250 -1.10 9.17 14.48
CA ALA A 250 -1.38 10.59 14.22
C ALA A 250 -1.94 10.82 12.81
N LEU A 251 -1.39 10.10 11.82
CA LEU A 251 -1.80 10.25 10.42
C LEU A 251 -3.03 9.40 10.04
N SER A 252 -3.41 8.45 10.91
CA SER A 252 -4.47 7.50 10.63
C SER A 252 -5.88 8.08 10.69
N ASN A 253 -6.81 7.40 10.03
CA ASN A 253 -8.25 7.68 10.13
C ASN A 253 -8.91 7.07 11.37
N ILE A 254 -8.17 6.35 12.22
CA ILE A 254 -8.71 5.65 13.39
C ILE A 254 -8.36 6.31 14.73
N ILE A 255 -7.63 7.43 14.69
CA ILE A 255 -7.32 8.21 15.90
C ILE A 255 -8.58 8.83 16.51
N SER A 256 -8.69 8.79 17.83
CA SER A 256 -9.80 9.34 18.59
C SER A 256 -9.92 10.85 18.40
N SER A 257 -11.14 11.33 18.16
CA SER A 257 -11.45 12.77 18.13
C SER A 257 -11.28 13.47 19.48
N LYS A 258 -11.17 12.70 20.57
CA LYS A 258 -10.89 13.22 21.93
C LYS A 258 -9.39 13.42 22.19
N THR A 259 -8.54 13.04 21.24
CA THR A 259 -7.09 13.26 21.35
C THR A 259 -6.80 14.74 21.45
N VAL A 260 -6.04 15.13 22.48
CA VAL A 260 -5.67 16.53 22.67
C VAL A 260 -4.79 16.99 21.51
N GLY A 261 -5.19 18.07 20.84
CA GLY A 261 -4.48 18.66 19.72
C GLY A 261 -3.97 20.08 20.00
N ILE A 262 -2.83 20.42 19.41
CA ILE A 262 -2.26 21.77 19.41
C ILE A 262 -2.17 22.23 17.96
N SER A 263 -2.85 23.33 17.65
CA SER A 263 -2.80 23.95 16.32
C SER A 263 -1.63 24.92 16.24
N LEU A 264 -0.74 24.69 15.29
CA LEU A 264 0.43 25.53 15.03
C LEU A 264 0.15 26.53 13.92
N LYS A 265 0.87 27.66 13.96
CA LYS A 265 0.99 28.56 12.80
C LYS A 265 1.97 27.96 11.78
N LEU A 266 1.96 28.47 10.55
CA LEU A 266 2.80 27.93 9.46
C LEU A 266 4.28 27.85 9.83
N HIS A 267 4.85 28.91 10.40
CA HIS A 267 6.27 28.92 10.78
C HIS A 267 6.61 27.88 11.86
N GLU A 268 5.73 27.68 12.86
CA GLU A 268 5.89 26.65 13.90
C GLU A 268 5.69 25.24 13.33
N ALA A 269 4.77 25.05 12.39
CA ALA A 269 4.59 23.80 11.68
C ALA A 269 5.82 23.44 10.84
N LEU A 270 6.44 24.41 10.17
CA LEU A 270 7.70 24.19 9.44
C LEU A 270 8.86 23.86 10.39
N GLN A 271 8.95 24.50 11.56
CA GLN A 271 9.90 24.13 12.61
C GLN A 271 9.65 22.70 13.11
N TYR A 272 8.39 22.35 13.35
CA TYR A 272 7.97 21.00 13.73
C TYR A 272 8.45 19.95 12.71
N LEU A 273 8.19 20.19 11.42
CA LEU A 273 8.58 19.29 10.33
C LEU A 273 10.09 19.23 10.10
N ARG A 274 10.86 20.24 10.53
CA ARG A 274 12.33 20.18 10.60
C ARG A 274 12.85 19.39 11.79
N LYS A 275 11.95 18.88 12.65
CA LYS A 275 12.25 18.24 13.94
C LYS A 275 12.91 19.19 14.94
N GLU A 276 12.62 20.48 14.84
CA GLU A 276 13.07 21.51 15.78
C GLU A 276 12.14 21.56 17.01
N GLU A 277 12.59 22.23 18.08
CA GLU A 277 11.77 22.45 19.26
C GLU A 277 10.68 23.48 18.96
N VAL A 278 9.43 23.14 19.29
CA VAL A 278 8.27 24.01 19.13
C VAL A 278 7.85 24.50 20.50
N LYS A 279 7.72 25.82 20.66
CA LYS A 279 7.21 26.40 21.90
C LYS A 279 5.69 26.23 21.94
N THR A 280 5.19 25.74 23.06
CA THR A 280 3.76 25.66 23.35
C THR A 280 3.46 26.59 24.52
N ASP A 281 2.21 27.05 24.63
CA ASP A 281 1.74 27.91 25.72
C ASP A 281 1.65 27.17 27.09
N GLY A 282 1.99 25.88 27.12
CA GLY A 282 1.93 25.04 28.33
C GLY A 282 0.51 24.68 28.77
N SER A 283 -0.51 24.97 27.95
CA SER A 283 -1.91 24.67 28.25
C SER A 283 -2.20 23.16 28.34
N VAL A 284 -1.38 22.34 27.68
CA VAL A 284 -1.49 20.88 27.63
C VAL A 284 -0.23 20.25 28.20
N LYS A 285 -0.38 19.23 29.06
CA LYS A 285 0.73 18.37 29.51
C LYS A 285 0.58 16.97 28.94
N GLY A 286 1.69 16.32 28.62
CA GLY A 286 1.71 14.97 28.06
C GLY A 286 1.74 14.96 26.54
N TRP A 287 1.22 13.89 25.94
CA TRP A 287 1.16 13.74 24.49
C TRP A 287 0.10 14.65 23.87
N ALA A 288 0.46 15.35 22.81
CA ALA A 288 -0.46 16.17 22.04
C ALA A 288 -0.23 15.99 20.53
N LEU A 289 -1.34 15.93 19.80
CA LEU A 289 -1.37 15.84 18.35
C LEU A 289 -1.09 17.22 17.75
N VAL A 290 -0.10 17.32 16.87
CA VAL A 290 0.21 18.56 16.16
C VAL A 290 -0.72 18.70 14.97
N LEU A 291 -1.34 19.87 14.86
CA LEU A 291 -2.25 20.23 13.77
C LEU A 291 -1.74 21.47 13.05
N TYR A 292 -1.91 21.53 11.73
CA TYR A 292 -1.81 22.75 10.94
C TYR A 292 -3.02 22.83 10.02
N GLU A 293 -3.81 23.91 10.13
CA GLU A 293 -5.06 24.07 9.36
C GLU A 293 -6.01 22.85 9.47
N GLY A 294 -6.06 22.21 10.64
CA GLY A 294 -6.86 21.00 10.89
C GLY A 294 -6.24 19.69 10.38
N VAL A 295 -5.12 19.75 9.65
CA VAL A 295 -4.38 18.57 9.18
C VAL A 295 -3.45 18.06 10.27
N LYS A 296 -3.49 16.76 10.53
CA LYS A 296 -2.67 16.07 11.52
C LYS A 296 -1.25 15.89 10.99
N LEU A 297 -0.27 16.43 11.71
CA LEU A 297 1.15 16.38 11.31
C LEU A 297 1.95 15.33 12.08
N GLY A 298 1.57 14.99 13.31
CA GLY A 298 2.33 14.06 14.15
C GLY A 298 2.21 14.38 15.64
N TRP A 299 3.20 13.95 16.42
CA TRP A 299 3.19 14.06 17.88
C TRP A 299 4.23 15.02 18.43
N ILE A 300 3.87 15.66 19.54
CA ILE A 300 4.80 16.25 20.52
C ILE A 300 4.48 15.71 21.91
N LYS A 301 5.47 15.76 22.81
CA LYS A 301 5.27 15.51 24.24
C LYS A 301 5.63 16.76 25.04
N VAL A 302 4.63 17.39 25.63
CA VAL A 302 4.77 18.60 26.45
C VAL A 302 5.09 18.19 27.88
N LEU A 303 6.27 18.61 28.35
CA LEU A 303 6.76 18.43 29.73
C LEU A 303 6.73 19.79 30.44
N SER A 304 6.91 19.79 31.77
CA SER A 304 6.81 21.04 32.56
C SER A 304 7.71 22.18 32.07
N ASN A 305 8.88 21.87 31.49
CA ASN A 305 9.88 22.87 31.11
C ASN A 305 10.29 22.83 29.62
N ARG A 306 9.77 21.86 28.84
CA ARG A 306 10.19 21.67 27.43
C ARG A 306 9.14 20.91 26.63
N THR A 307 9.21 21.03 25.30
CA THR A 307 8.38 20.24 24.39
C THR A 307 9.27 19.36 23.52
N ASN A 308 9.08 18.05 23.62
CA ASN A 308 9.83 17.11 22.80
C ASN A 308 9.10 16.88 21.47
N ASN A 309 9.81 17.08 20.35
CA ASN A 309 9.30 16.81 19.01
C ASN A 309 9.49 15.33 18.62
N TYR A 310 8.38 14.64 18.36
CA TYR A 310 8.34 13.22 17.97
C TYR A 310 8.09 13.01 16.47
N TYR A 311 8.28 14.03 15.63
CA TYR A 311 8.27 13.86 14.18
C TYR A 311 9.38 12.88 13.75
N PRO A 312 9.15 11.93 12.81
CA PRO A 312 10.16 10.98 12.37
C PRO A 312 11.41 11.69 11.83
N LYS A 313 12.60 11.22 12.22
CA LYS A 313 13.87 11.92 11.89
C LYS A 313 14.15 11.86 10.39
N GLU A 314 13.84 10.71 9.81
CA GLU A 314 13.98 10.33 8.42
C GLU A 314 13.04 11.11 7.49
N TRP A 315 11.96 11.67 8.00
CA TRP A 315 10.98 12.45 7.22
C TRP A 315 11.17 13.96 7.32
N ARG A 316 12.14 14.41 8.13
CA ARG A 316 12.33 15.83 8.37
C ARG A 316 12.64 16.57 7.06
N ILE A 317 12.03 17.74 6.89
CA ILE A 317 12.42 18.63 5.80
C ILE A 317 13.79 19.24 6.10
N LEU A 318 14.63 19.40 5.08
CA LEU A 318 16.01 19.88 5.25
C LEU A 318 16.20 21.34 4.83
N LYS A 319 15.26 21.91 4.07
CA LYS A 319 15.32 23.32 3.64
C LYS A 319 14.70 24.23 4.71
N SER A 320 15.43 25.29 5.07
CA SER A 320 14.89 26.46 5.75
C SER A 320 14.49 27.50 4.70
N GLU A 321 13.56 28.40 5.02
CA GLU A 321 13.10 29.47 4.10
C GLU A 321 14.21 30.41 3.60
N ASN A 322 15.45 30.23 4.08
CA ASN A 322 16.62 31.03 3.70
C ASN A 322 17.59 30.32 2.73
N ASN A 323 17.22 29.18 2.10
CA ASN A 323 18.06 28.50 1.09
C ASN A 323 17.28 27.95 -0.12
#